data_AF-A0A2H6EY68-F1
#
_entry.id   AF-A0A2H6EY68-F1
#
_cell.length_a   1.000
_cell.length_b   1.000
_cell.length_c   1.000
_cell.angle_alpha   90.00
_cell.angle_beta   90.00
_cell.angle_gamma   90.00
#
_symmetry.space_group_name_H-M   'P 1'
#
loop_
_entity.id
_entity.type
_entity.pdbx_description
1 polymer ?
#
loop_
_entity_poly.entity_id
_entity_poly.type
_entity_poly.pdbx_seq_one_letter_code
_entity_poly.pdbx_strand_id
1 'polypeptide(L)'
;MKIIKQASIVLFLFLFLFGMRIPESSAQTVKADVKVNLEKIPMDRRHKLTNLQEKLEAYINDYEWTSDEDADNIYLNIRIFLQDISSNFEDRYAGQFLISNNSDQQFFDKRWRFDYSPGDALYHQENAFNPMTSLIDFYVYIVIGGEYDKLDKLAGTKYFSIAQDIAHQGQFSRFPQGWDVRQDLIKRILGKAHKIFRNGIDAYYLGLSYKKENPKIMYQQCEKGIQLIDKALIADPQDQIARQFIKSHSQEIIDIFKDSGNQKVFQIMVRLDPNHKNIYSKYIQE
;
A
#
# COMPACT_ATOMS: atom_id res chain seq x y z
N MET A 1 -32.87 30.40 -48.29
CA MET A 1 -31.43 30.40 -47.93
C MET A 1 -31.15 30.52 -46.42
N LYS A 2 -31.92 31.30 -45.63
CA LYS A 2 -31.74 31.41 -44.16
C LYS A 2 -32.08 30.11 -43.37
N ILE A 3 -33.12 29.39 -43.76
CA ILE A 3 -33.57 28.16 -43.07
C ILE A 3 -32.55 27.01 -43.20
N ILE A 4 -31.92 26.88 -44.38
CA ILE A 4 -30.88 25.86 -44.62
C ILE A 4 -29.64 26.15 -43.76
N LYS A 5 -29.25 27.43 -43.60
CA LYS A 5 -28.14 27.80 -42.71
C LYS A 5 -28.44 27.51 -41.24
N GLN A 6 -29.67 27.72 -40.78
CA GLN A 6 -30.07 27.38 -39.40
C GLN A 6 -30.09 25.86 -39.17
N ALA A 7 -30.58 25.07 -40.13
CA ALA A 7 -30.54 23.61 -40.05
C ALA A 7 -29.11 23.06 -40.04
N SER A 8 -28.19 23.64 -40.83
CA SER A 8 -26.78 23.25 -40.82
C SER A 8 -26.08 23.60 -39.50
N ILE A 9 -26.42 24.74 -38.87
CA ILE A 9 -25.85 25.13 -37.56
C ILE A 9 -26.35 24.21 -36.44
N VAL A 10 -27.64 23.86 -36.45
CA VAL A 10 -28.22 22.93 -35.46
C VAL A 10 -27.63 21.53 -35.62
N LEU A 11 -27.44 21.06 -36.86
CA LEU A 11 -26.81 19.77 -37.14
C LEU A 11 -25.34 19.74 -36.69
N PHE A 12 -24.61 20.86 -36.87
CA PHE A 12 -23.23 20.99 -36.42
C PHE A 12 -23.11 21.03 -34.88
N LEU A 13 -24.04 21.69 -34.19
CA LEU A 13 -24.14 21.68 -32.72
C LEU A 13 -24.48 20.28 -32.18
N PHE A 14 -25.34 19.53 -32.87
CA PHE A 14 -25.71 18.17 -32.47
C PHE A 14 -24.55 17.18 -32.66
N LEU A 15 -23.76 17.32 -33.73
CA LEU A 15 -22.53 16.56 -33.97
C LEU A 15 -21.41 16.93 -32.99
N PHE A 16 -21.32 18.19 -32.54
CA PHE A 16 -20.35 18.62 -31.55
C PHE A 16 -20.67 18.08 -30.14
N LEU A 17 -21.96 17.95 -29.79
CA LEU A 17 -22.40 17.38 -28.51
C LEU A 17 -22.29 15.84 -28.45
N PHE A 18 -22.36 15.14 -29.58
CA PHE A 18 -22.19 13.68 -29.65
C PHE A 18 -20.74 13.22 -29.94
N GLY A 19 -19.84 14.14 -30.31
CA GLY A 19 -18.45 13.85 -30.64
C GLY A 19 -17.48 13.91 -29.46
N MET A 20 -17.90 14.45 -28.31
CA MET A 20 -17.09 14.44 -27.08
C MET A 20 -17.18 13.07 -26.42
N ARG A 21 -16.36 12.13 -26.87
CA ARG A 21 -16.01 10.97 -26.04
C ARG A 21 -15.23 11.51 -24.84
N ILE A 22 -15.82 11.45 -23.65
CA ILE A 22 -15.08 11.58 -22.40
C ILE A 22 -14.06 10.43 -22.42
N PRO A 23 -12.75 10.69 -22.33
CA PRO A 23 -11.80 9.60 -22.17
C PRO A 23 -12.20 8.84 -20.89
N GLU A 24 -12.44 7.53 -21.03
CA GLU A 24 -12.52 6.64 -19.88
C GLU A 24 -11.11 6.55 -19.30
N SER A 25 -10.77 7.50 -18.43
CA SER A 25 -9.58 7.46 -17.62
C SER A 25 -9.69 6.27 -16.68
N SER A 26 -8.90 5.22 -16.92
CA SER A 26 -8.72 4.19 -15.89
C SER A 26 -7.80 4.75 -14.82
N ALA A 27 -8.37 5.54 -13.91
CA ALA A 27 -7.71 5.90 -12.66
C ALA A 27 -7.13 4.65 -12.03
N GLN A 28 -5.88 4.72 -11.59
CA GLN A 28 -5.21 3.66 -10.85
C GLN A 28 -6.15 3.18 -9.76
N THR A 29 -6.65 1.96 -9.90
CA THR A 29 -7.68 1.49 -8.99
C THR A 29 -7.06 0.53 -7.99
N VAL A 30 -7.26 0.79 -6.71
CA VAL A 30 -7.00 -0.21 -5.67
C VAL A 30 -7.93 -1.39 -5.90
N LYS A 31 -7.37 -2.60 -5.96
CA LYS A 31 -8.11 -3.86 -6.13
C LYS A 31 -7.86 -4.76 -4.93
N ALA A 32 -8.76 -4.73 -3.97
CA ALA A 32 -8.71 -5.52 -2.75
C ALA A 32 -9.53 -6.82 -2.85
N ASP A 33 -8.92 -7.94 -2.44
CA ASP A 33 -9.59 -9.19 -2.07
C ASP A 33 -9.69 -9.25 -0.54
N VAL A 34 -10.91 -9.18 -0.01
CA VAL A 34 -11.15 -9.21 1.45
C VAL A 34 -11.67 -10.58 1.86
N LYS A 35 -11.14 -11.12 2.97
CA LYS A 35 -11.73 -12.28 3.65
C LYS A 35 -11.88 -12.01 5.13
N VAL A 36 -13.09 -12.26 5.64
CA VAL A 36 -13.43 -12.07 7.05
C VAL A 36 -13.69 -13.43 7.69
N ASN A 37 -12.88 -13.78 8.68
CA ASN A 37 -13.04 -14.97 9.49
C ASN A 37 -13.88 -14.65 10.74
N LEU A 38 -15.00 -15.36 10.87
CA LEU A 38 -15.98 -15.22 11.96
C LEU A 38 -15.99 -16.42 12.92
N GLU A 39 -14.95 -17.28 12.91
CA GLU A 39 -14.91 -18.50 13.73
C GLU A 39 -15.08 -18.20 15.23
N LYS A 40 -14.47 -17.10 15.70
CA LYS A 40 -14.54 -16.65 17.10
C LYS A 40 -15.76 -15.79 17.42
N ILE A 41 -16.72 -15.68 16.50
CA ILE A 41 -18.01 -15.05 16.74
C ILE A 41 -19.03 -16.14 17.09
N PRO A 42 -19.78 -16.01 18.21
CA PRO A 42 -20.87 -16.91 18.58
C PRO A 42 -21.89 -17.08 17.45
N MET A 43 -22.34 -18.32 17.21
CA MET A 43 -23.23 -18.67 16.08
C MET A 43 -24.51 -17.82 16.05
N ASP A 44 -25.11 -17.59 17.21
CA ASP A 44 -26.32 -16.79 17.40
C ASP A 44 -26.10 -15.30 17.13
N ARG A 45 -24.85 -14.81 17.07
CA ARG A 45 -24.50 -13.41 16.78
C ARG A 45 -23.91 -13.20 15.39
N ARG A 46 -23.52 -14.25 14.67
CA ARG A 46 -22.95 -14.13 13.31
C ARG A 46 -23.87 -13.42 12.34
N HIS A 47 -25.19 -13.57 12.50
CA HIS A 47 -26.18 -12.90 11.66
C HIS A 47 -26.02 -11.36 11.66
N LYS A 48 -25.45 -10.78 12.72
CA LYS A 48 -25.17 -9.34 12.81
C LYS A 48 -24.06 -8.86 11.87
N LEU A 49 -23.17 -9.77 11.48
CA LEU A 49 -22.03 -9.50 10.59
C LEU A 49 -22.28 -10.04 9.17
N THR A 50 -23.53 -10.37 8.86
CA THR A 50 -23.92 -10.82 7.51
C THR A 50 -23.52 -9.75 6.50
N ASN A 51 -22.93 -10.21 5.40
CA ASN A 51 -22.41 -9.40 4.30
C ASN A 51 -21.29 -8.40 4.66
N LEU A 52 -20.70 -8.47 5.86
CA LEU A 52 -19.63 -7.56 6.24
C LEU A 52 -18.42 -7.68 5.29
N GLN A 53 -18.11 -8.89 4.82
CA GLN A 53 -17.03 -9.10 3.87
C GLN A 53 -17.27 -8.35 2.55
N GLU A 54 -18.44 -8.54 1.91
CA GLU A 54 -18.72 -7.85 0.65
C GLU A 54 -18.79 -6.33 0.84
N LYS A 55 -19.33 -5.86 1.99
CA LYS A 55 -19.34 -4.43 2.31
C LYS A 55 -17.94 -3.84 2.43
N LEU A 56 -17.02 -4.53 3.11
CA LEU A 56 -15.64 -4.08 3.26
C LEU A 56 -14.88 -4.11 1.93
N GLU A 57 -15.13 -5.12 1.11
CA GLU A 57 -14.52 -5.23 -0.22
C GLU A 57 -15.01 -4.10 -1.14
N ALA A 58 -16.32 -3.86 -1.21
CA ALA A 58 -16.90 -2.74 -1.95
C ALA A 58 -16.41 -1.39 -1.42
N TYR A 59 -16.37 -1.21 -0.09
CA TYR A 59 -15.87 0.01 0.55
C TYR A 59 -14.46 0.41 0.06
N ILE A 60 -13.56 -0.57 -0.09
CA ILE A 60 -12.19 -0.32 -0.56
C ILE A 60 -12.16 -0.15 -2.07
N ASN A 61 -12.86 -1.00 -2.83
CA ASN A 61 -12.76 -1.05 -4.29
C ASN A 61 -13.53 0.06 -5.00
N ASP A 62 -14.57 0.60 -4.37
CA ASP A 62 -15.41 1.66 -4.95
C ASP A 62 -14.91 3.07 -4.59
N TYR A 63 -13.92 3.18 -3.71
CA TYR A 63 -13.30 4.46 -3.35
C TYR A 63 -12.10 4.79 -4.24
N GLU A 64 -12.00 6.05 -4.65
CA GLU A 64 -10.90 6.57 -5.46
C GLU A 64 -9.74 7.01 -4.54
N TRP A 65 -8.84 6.07 -4.25
CA TRP A 65 -7.71 6.32 -3.35
C TRP A 65 -6.61 7.21 -3.94
N THR A 66 -6.55 7.28 -5.26
CA THR A 66 -5.46 7.93 -6.00
C THR A 66 -6.02 8.61 -7.23
N SER A 67 -5.49 9.79 -7.57
CA SER A 67 -5.94 10.61 -8.70
C SER A 67 -5.09 10.46 -9.96
N ASP A 68 -4.28 9.40 -10.05
CA ASP A 68 -3.35 9.19 -11.18
C ASP A 68 -3.98 8.22 -12.20
N GLU A 69 -4.18 8.70 -13.42
CA GLU A 69 -4.89 7.99 -14.49
C GLU A 69 -4.01 7.00 -15.26
N ASP A 70 -2.69 7.11 -15.14
CA ASP A 70 -1.74 6.32 -15.94
C ASP A 70 -0.98 5.27 -15.11
N ALA A 71 -1.28 5.12 -13.81
CA ALA A 71 -0.55 4.25 -12.92
C ALA A 71 -1.16 2.83 -12.78
N ASP A 72 -0.30 1.83 -12.59
CA ASP A 72 -0.67 0.41 -12.50
C ASP A 72 -1.56 0.09 -11.29
N ASN A 73 -2.53 -0.83 -11.43
CA ASN A 73 -3.41 -1.23 -10.33
C ASN A 73 -2.64 -1.71 -9.08
N ILE A 74 -3.06 -1.25 -7.90
CA ILE A 74 -2.52 -1.69 -6.61
C ILE A 74 -3.40 -2.83 -6.07
N TYR A 75 -2.88 -4.05 -6.11
CA TYR A 75 -3.59 -5.22 -5.60
C TYR A 75 -3.36 -5.40 -4.10
N LEU A 76 -4.44 -5.56 -3.34
CA LEU A 76 -4.41 -5.77 -1.90
C LEU A 76 -5.04 -7.11 -1.53
N ASN A 77 -4.37 -7.89 -0.69
CA ASN A 77 -4.95 -9.03 -0.01
C ASN A 77 -5.19 -8.68 1.45
N ILE A 78 -6.45 -8.72 1.88
CA ILE A 78 -6.85 -8.37 3.23
C ILE A 78 -7.48 -9.58 3.92
N ARG A 79 -6.97 -9.91 5.11
CA ARG A 79 -7.47 -10.98 5.97
C ARG A 79 -7.82 -10.39 7.33
N ILE A 80 -9.06 -10.58 7.74
CA ILE A 80 -9.61 -10.05 8.98
C ILE A 80 -10.09 -11.22 9.84
N PHE A 81 -9.70 -11.26 11.11
CA PHE A 81 -10.18 -12.24 12.08
C PHE A 81 -10.90 -11.51 13.19
N LEU A 82 -12.20 -11.75 13.35
CA LEU A 82 -13.02 -11.07 14.34
C LEU A 82 -13.29 -11.93 15.55
N GLN A 83 -13.32 -11.29 16.71
CA GLN A 83 -13.72 -11.85 17.99
C GLN A 83 -14.79 -10.95 18.62
N ASP A 84 -15.82 -11.57 19.19
CA ASP A 84 -16.86 -10.86 19.91
C ASP A 84 -16.34 -10.44 21.29
N ILE A 85 -16.44 -9.14 21.58
CA ILE A 85 -16.13 -8.53 22.89
C ILE A 85 -17.29 -7.63 23.36
N SER A 86 -18.49 -7.91 22.88
CA SER A 86 -19.68 -7.10 23.09
C SER A 86 -20.04 -7.05 24.57
N SER A 87 -20.57 -5.91 24.97
CA SER A 87 -21.15 -5.72 26.31
C SER A 87 -22.68 -5.77 26.21
N ASN A 88 -23.38 -5.74 27.34
CA ASN A 88 -24.85 -5.75 27.35
C ASN A 88 -25.49 -4.54 26.64
N PHE A 89 -24.74 -3.47 26.37
CA PHE A 89 -25.25 -2.21 25.85
C PHE A 89 -24.80 -1.89 24.41
N GLU A 90 -23.79 -2.58 23.89
CA GLU A 90 -23.19 -2.26 22.60
C GLU A 90 -22.46 -3.49 22.01
N ASP A 91 -22.72 -3.77 20.74
CA ASP A 91 -22.00 -4.77 19.97
C ASP A 91 -20.59 -4.25 19.68
N ARG A 92 -19.58 -4.99 20.13
CA ARG A 92 -18.17 -4.61 19.96
C ARG A 92 -17.36 -5.81 19.50
N TYR A 93 -16.37 -5.52 18.68
CA TYR A 93 -15.52 -6.52 18.07
C TYR A 93 -14.05 -6.18 18.31
N ALA A 94 -13.24 -7.22 18.55
CA ALA A 94 -11.80 -7.15 18.47
C ALA A 94 -11.35 -7.80 17.17
N GLY A 95 -10.44 -7.14 16.44
CA GLY A 95 -9.96 -7.59 15.15
C GLY A 95 -8.46 -7.88 15.13
N GLN A 96 -8.08 -8.91 14.40
CA GLN A 96 -6.73 -9.04 13.83
C GLN A 96 -6.81 -8.74 12.34
N PHE A 97 -5.95 -7.84 11.87
CA PHE A 97 -5.95 -7.32 10.51
C PHE A 97 -4.60 -7.63 9.86
N LEU A 98 -4.64 -8.25 8.68
CA LEU A 98 -3.49 -8.48 7.83
C LEU A 98 -3.78 -7.85 6.47
N ILE A 99 -2.86 -7.05 5.98
CA ILE A 99 -2.86 -6.51 4.62
C ILE A 99 -1.54 -6.85 3.94
N SER A 100 -1.58 -7.17 2.65
CA SER A 100 -0.39 -7.40 1.83
C SER A 100 -0.64 -6.95 0.39
N ASN A 101 0.41 -6.47 -0.28
CA ASN A 101 0.40 -6.29 -1.74
C ASN A 101 0.82 -7.56 -2.51
N ASN A 102 0.96 -8.70 -1.82
CA ASN A 102 1.51 -9.96 -2.33
C ASN A 102 2.93 -9.86 -2.89
N SER A 103 3.70 -8.85 -2.49
CA SER A 103 5.08 -8.62 -2.91
C SER A 103 5.98 -8.37 -1.69
N ASP A 104 6.27 -7.12 -1.40
CA ASP A 104 7.21 -6.65 -0.39
C ASP A 104 6.55 -5.97 0.81
N GLN A 105 5.29 -5.53 0.67
CA GLN A 105 4.55 -4.84 1.71
C GLN A 105 3.58 -5.79 2.40
N GLN A 106 3.76 -6.00 3.70
CA GLN A 106 2.84 -6.77 4.53
C GLN A 106 2.78 -6.17 5.94
N PHE A 107 1.57 -5.91 6.41
CA PHE A 107 1.34 -5.35 7.75
C PHE A 107 0.35 -6.20 8.52
N PHE A 108 0.66 -6.44 9.79
CA PHE A 108 -0.19 -7.20 10.70
C PHE A 108 -0.46 -6.43 11.98
N ASP A 109 -1.74 -6.33 12.33
CA ASP A 109 -2.21 -5.63 13.50
C ASP A 109 -3.18 -6.49 14.32
N LYS A 110 -3.03 -6.47 15.63
CA LYS A 110 -3.90 -7.21 16.58
C LYS A 110 -4.70 -6.27 17.50
N ARG A 111 -4.55 -4.94 17.32
CA ARG A 111 -5.02 -3.91 18.25
C ARG A 111 -6.17 -3.14 17.64
N TRP A 112 -7.12 -3.85 17.04
CA TRP A 112 -8.29 -3.24 16.44
C TRP A 112 -9.51 -3.49 17.31
N ARG A 113 -10.19 -2.41 17.71
CA ARG A 113 -11.50 -2.48 18.36
C ARG A 113 -12.43 -1.49 17.72
N PHE A 114 -13.66 -1.92 17.50
CA PHE A 114 -14.71 -1.11 16.92
C PHE A 114 -16.07 -1.61 17.38
N ASP A 115 -17.04 -0.70 17.39
CA ASP A 115 -18.47 -0.99 17.39
C ASP A 115 -18.96 -1.15 15.95
N TYR A 116 -19.97 -2.00 15.76
CA TYR A 116 -20.62 -2.16 14.48
C TYR A 116 -22.04 -2.68 14.68
N SER A 117 -23.01 -2.01 14.07
CA SER A 117 -24.40 -2.43 14.05
C SER A 117 -24.79 -2.98 12.68
N PRO A 118 -25.67 -4.00 12.62
CA PRO A 118 -26.19 -4.48 11.36
C PRO A 118 -26.91 -3.36 10.61
N GLY A 119 -26.53 -3.15 9.35
CA GLY A 119 -27.10 -2.09 8.52
C GLY A 119 -26.28 -0.81 8.48
N ASP A 120 -25.23 -0.68 9.31
CA ASP A 120 -24.29 0.42 9.19
C ASP A 120 -23.69 0.44 7.78
N ALA A 121 -23.75 1.61 7.17
CA ALA A 121 -23.13 1.86 5.88
C ALA A 121 -21.70 2.35 6.12
N LEU A 122 -20.78 1.85 5.29
CA LEU A 122 -19.37 2.22 5.36
C LEU A 122 -19.14 3.35 4.36
N TYR A 123 -18.72 4.50 4.85
CA TYR A 123 -18.41 5.67 4.03
C TYR A 123 -17.02 6.18 4.37
N HIS A 124 -16.28 6.60 3.34
CA HIS A 124 -14.99 7.22 3.55
C HIS A 124 -15.22 8.64 4.05
N GLN A 125 -14.55 9.02 5.13
CA GLN A 125 -14.69 10.32 5.76
C GLN A 125 -13.31 10.88 6.06
N GLU A 126 -12.78 11.71 5.16
CA GLU A 126 -11.42 12.26 5.28
C GLU A 126 -11.17 13.01 6.60
N ASN A 127 -12.22 13.64 7.14
CA ASN A 127 -12.14 14.50 8.33
C ASN A 127 -12.81 13.89 9.57
N ALA A 128 -13.19 12.61 9.53
CA ALA A 128 -13.85 11.97 10.67
C ALA A 128 -13.30 10.58 10.93
N PHE A 129 -12.99 10.35 12.21
CA PHE A 129 -12.55 9.05 12.68
C PHE A 129 -13.72 8.08 12.81
N ASN A 130 -13.61 6.93 12.14
CA ASN A 130 -14.46 5.78 12.36
C ASN A 130 -13.59 4.57 12.74
N PRO A 131 -13.84 3.91 13.88
CA PRO A 131 -12.93 2.88 14.39
C PRO A 131 -12.78 1.67 13.47
N MET A 132 -13.77 1.36 12.62
CA MET A 132 -13.67 0.29 11.62
C MET A 132 -12.91 0.77 10.39
N THR A 133 -13.43 1.79 9.69
CA THR A 133 -12.88 2.17 8.39
C THR A 133 -11.54 2.88 8.52
N SER A 134 -11.32 3.70 9.53
CA SER A 134 -10.04 4.42 9.70
C SER A 134 -8.85 3.48 9.87
N LEU A 135 -9.02 2.28 10.45
CA LEU A 135 -7.91 1.30 10.49
C LEU A 135 -7.57 0.78 9.09
N ILE A 136 -8.60 0.51 8.29
CA ILE A 136 -8.45 0.04 6.92
C ILE A 136 -7.78 1.14 6.10
N ASP A 137 -8.33 2.36 6.16
CA ASP A 137 -7.81 3.55 5.46
C ASP A 137 -6.35 3.80 5.80
N PHE A 138 -6.00 3.77 7.09
CA PHE A 138 -4.62 3.89 7.55
C PHE A 138 -3.69 2.94 6.78
N TYR A 139 -4.00 1.64 6.80
CA TYR A 139 -3.15 0.62 6.19
C TYR A 139 -3.18 0.62 4.66
N VAL A 140 -4.31 0.95 4.03
CA VAL A 140 -4.39 1.13 2.59
C VAL A 140 -3.48 2.29 2.16
N TYR A 141 -3.54 3.45 2.84
CA TYR A 141 -2.66 4.58 2.56
C TYR A 141 -1.18 4.29 2.85
N ILE A 142 -0.84 3.44 3.84
CA ILE A 142 0.53 2.95 4.02
C ILE A 142 0.99 2.19 2.76
N VAL A 143 0.19 1.23 2.28
CA VAL A 143 0.59 0.42 1.12
C VAL A 143 0.71 1.27 -0.14
N ILE A 144 -0.26 2.16 -0.38
CA ILE A 144 -0.23 3.10 -1.51
C ILE A 144 1.00 3.99 -1.44
N GLY A 145 1.33 4.55 -0.28
CA GLY A 145 2.54 5.35 -0.10
C GLY A 145 3.80 4.57 -0.50
N GLY A 146 3.90 3.30 -0.12
CA GLY A 146 5.01 2.44 -0.51
C GLY A 146 5.06 2.16 -2.02
N GLU A 147 3.91 1.96 -2.68
CA GLU A 147 3.87 1.76 -4.13
C GLU A 147 4.28 3.02 -4.89
N TYR A 148 3.86 4.20 -4.44
CA TYR A 148 4.23 5.46 -5.09
C TYR A 148 5.71 5.80 -4.94
N ASP A 149 6.37 5.40 -3.84
CA ASP A 149 7.81 5.56 -3.71
C ASP A 149 8.62 4.70 -4.69
N LYS A 150 8.00 3.71 -5.36
CA LYS A 150 8.60 2.94 -6.46
C LYS A 150 8.56 3.71 -7.79
N LEU A 151 7.66 4.68 -7.92
CA LEU A 151 7.42 5.44 -9.16
C LEU A 151 8.29 6.68 -9.25
N ASP A 152 8.40 7.42 -8.15
CA ASP A 152 9.24 8.61 -8.07
C ASP A 152 9.66 8.89 -6.61
N LYS A 153 10.73 9.66 -6.49
CA LYS A 153 11.38 10.03 -5.24
C LYS A 153 10.39 10.64 -4.25
N LEU A 154 10.06 9.85 -3.23
CA LEU A 154 9.20 10.23 -2.10
C LEU A 154 7.76 10.58 -2.51
N ALA A 155 7.30 10.13 -3.68
CA ALA A 155 5.95 10.38 -4.16
C ALA A 155 4.86 9.82 -3.21
N GLY A 156 5.20 8.83 -2.39
CA GLY A 156 4.32 8.29 -1.34
C GLY A 156 4.00 9.24 -0.19
N THR A 157 4.74 10.34 -0.05
CA THR A 157 4.65 11.24 1.13
C THR A 157 3.25 11.79 1.36
N LYS A 158 2.51 12.09 0.29
CA LYS A 158 1.13 12.59 0.41
C LYS A 158 0.22 11.56 1.10
N TYR A 159 0.30 10.28 0.73
CA TYR A 159 -0.51 9.21 1.30
C TYR A 159 -0.10 8.88 2.74
N PHE A 160 1.20 8.89 3.03
CA PHE A 160 1.70 8.75 4.39
C PHE A 160 1.24 9.88 5.31
N SER A 161 1.07 11.10 4.78
CA SER A 161 0.55 12.23 5.57
C SER A 161 -0.91 12.00 5.95
N ILE A 162 -1.74 11.50 5.02
CA ILE A 162 -3.14 11.13 5.32
C ILE A 162 -3.18 10.03 6.39
N ALA A 163 -2.34 8.99 6.26
CA ALA A 163 -2.24 7.95 7.29
C ALA A 163 -1.80 8.52 8.66
N GLN A 164 -0.92 9.52 8.69
CA GLN A 164 -0.52 10.20 9.92
C GLN A 164 -1.68 10.95 10.57
N ASP A 165 -2.51 11.63 9.77
CA ASP A 165 -3.68 12.35 10.29
C ASP A 165 -4.72 11.38 10.85
N ILE A 166 -4.99 10.27 10.15
CA ILE A 166 -5.87 9.20 10.63
C ILE A 166 -5.36 8.66 11.97
N ALA A 167 -4.05 8.37 12.06
CA ALA A 167 -3.46 7.85 13.28
C ALA A 167 -3.57 8.83 14.45
N HIS A 168 -3.34 10.11 14.19
CA HIS A 168 -3.51 11.18 15.16
C HIS A 168 -4.95 11.30 15.65
N GLN A 169 -5.95 11.30 14.76
CA GLN A 169 -7.37 11.33 15.13
C GLN A 169 -7.74 10.11 16.01
N GLY A 170 -7.24 8.92 15.65
CA GLY A 170 -7.49 7.70 16.40
C GLY A 170 -6.98 7.75 17.85
N GLN A 171 -5.86 8.41 18.12
CA GLN A 171 -5.31 8.56 19.48
C GLN A 171 -6.26 9.30 20.44
N PHE A 172 -7.08 10.21 19.93
CA PHE A 172 -8.03 11.01 20.72
C PHE A 172 -9.47 10.52 20.60
N SER A 173 -9.70 9.38 19.93
CA SER A 173 -11.02 8.80 19.74
C SER A 173 -11.52 8.04 20.96
N ARG A 174 -12.79 7.59 20.90
CA ARG A 174 -13.36 6.61 21.86
C ARG A 174 -12.69 5.23 21.80
N PHE A 175 -11.94 4.94 20.74
CA PHE A 175 -11.27 3.66 20.50
C PHE A 175 -9.75 3.84 20.35
N PRO A 176 -9.02 4.36 21.36
CA PRO A 176 -7.62 4.78 21.22
C PRO A 176 -6.62 3.62 21.15
N GLN A 177 -7.05 2.38 21.42
CA GLN A 177 -6.13 1.25 21.53
C GLN A 177 -5.37 1.01 20.21
N GLY A 178 -4.04 0.96 20.31
CA GLY A 178 -3.13 0.66 19.19
C GLY A 178 -2.82 1.85 18.29
N TRP A 179 -3.52 2.99 18.44
CA TRP A 179 -3.25 4.18 17.64
C TRP A 179 -1.94 4.88 18.01
N ASP A 180 -1.46 4.70 19.24
CA ASP A 180 -0.09 5.01 19.65
C ASP A 180 0.94 4.26 18.80
N VAL A 181 0.77 2.95 18.62
CA VAL A 181 1.69 2.13 17.82
C VAL A 181 1.61 2.46 16.33
N ARG A 182 0.42 2.75 15.80
CA ARG A 182 0.24 3.21 14.41
C ARG A 182 0.86 4.58 14.19
N GLN A 183 0.75 5.47 15.18
CA GLN A 183 1.40 6.78 15.14
C GLN A 183 2.94 6.66 15.16
N ASP A 184 3.49 5.74 15.94
CA ASP A 184 4.92 5.47 15.93
C ASP A 184 5.39 4.83 14.61
N LEU A 185 4.59 3.92 14.03
CA LEU A 185 4.87 3.33 12.72
C LEU A 185 4.96 4.42 11.64
N ILE A 186 3.94 5.27 11.52
CA ILE A 186 3.93 6.31 10.48
C ILE A 186 5.00 7.38 10.71
N LYS A 187 5.30 7.74 11.97
CA LYS A 187 6.43 8.61 12.31
C LYS A 187 7.77 8.00 11.91
N ARG A 188 7.95 6.68 12.08
CA ARG A 188 9.15 5.97 11.62
C ARG A 188 9.27 6.03 10.09
N ILE A 189 8.18 5.76 9.36
CA ILE A 189 8.12 5.81 7.89
C ILE A 189 8.47 7.21 7.35
N LEU A 190 7.96 8.27 7.98
CA LEU A 190 8.27 9.66 7.62
C LEU A 190 9.62 10.15 8.17
N GLY A 191 10.27 9.35 9.02
CA GLY A 191 11.51 9.69 9.70
C GLY A 191 12.73 9.73 8.78
N LYS A 192 13.79 10.40 9.25
CA LYS A 192 15.02 10.61 8.47
C LYS A 192 15.70 9.30 8.03
N ALA A 193 15.74 8.29 8.90
CA ALA A 193 16.34 6.99 8.59
C ALA A 193 15.57 6.27 7.47
N HIS A 194 14.24 6.15 7.62
CA HIS A 194 13.39 5.50 6.62
C HIS A 194 13.30 6.28 5.30
N LYS A 195 13.45 7.61 5.33
CA LYS A 195 13.60 8.41 4.10
C LYS A 195 14.78 7.94 3.24
N ILE A 196 15.87 7.44 3.83
CA ILE A 196 17.00 6.87 3.07
C ILE A 196 16.54 5.59 2.35
N PHE A 197 15.79 4.72 3.04
CA PHE A 197 15.20 3.52 2.46
C PHE A 197 14.26 3.87 1.29
N ARG A 198 13.35 4.82 1.48
CA ARG A 198 12.40 5.27 0.44
C ARG A 198 13.11 5.79 -0.83
N ASN A 199 14.21 6.54 -0.69
CA ASN A 199 15.03 6.93 -1.85
C ASN A 199 15.79 5.73 -2.48
N GLY A 200 16.08 4.69 -1.69
CA GLY A 200 16.67 3.45 -2.18
C GLY A 200 15.70 2.64 -3.02
N ILE A 201 14.42 2.61 -2.62
CA ILE A 201 13.32 2.02 -3.39
C ILE A 201 13.18 2.71 -4.75
N ASP A 202 13.02 4.04 -4.77
CA ASP A 202 12.98 4.84 -6.00
C ASP A 202 14.17 4.51 -6.93
N ALA A 203 15.41 4.59 -6.42
CA ALA A 203 16.59 4.28 -7.22
C ALA A 203 16.62 2.82 -7.74
N TYR A 204 16.15 1.86 -6.95
CA TYR A 204 16.11 0.46 -7.36
C TYR A 204 15.11 0.24 -8.50
N TYR A 205 13.88 0.72 -8.36
CA TYR A 205 12.84 0.58 -9.39
C TYR A 205 13.11 1.41 -10.64
N LEU A 206 13.71 2.60 -10.49
CA LEU A 206 14.27 3.35 -11.63
C LEU A 206 15.33 2.55 -12.38
N GLY A 207 16.15 1.75 -11.68
CA GLY A 207 17.08 0.84 -12.33
C GLY A 207 16.36 -0.23 -13.16
N LEU A 208 15.30 -0.83 -12.62
CA LEU A 208 14.53 -1.87 -13.30
C LEU A 208 13.87 -1.36 -14.60
N SER A 209 13.46 -0.10 -14.66
CA SER A 209 12.86 0.47 -15.88
C SER A 209 13.85 0.47 -17.06
N TYR A 210 15.15 0.60 -16.80
CA TYR A 210 16.20 0.53 -17.83
C TYR A 210 16.60 -0.88 -18.27
N LYS A 211 15.98 -1.94 -17.73
CA LYS A 211 16.39 -3.34 -17.97
C LYS A 211 16.48 -3.72 -19.45
N LYS A 212 15.57 -3.23 -20.29
CA LYS A 212 15.54 -3.52 -21.73
C LYS A 212 16.37 -2.54 -22.56
N GLU A 213 16.51 -1.30 -22.09
CA GLU A 213 17.08 -0.19 -22.87
C GLU A 213 18.58 -0.02 -22.62
N ASN A 214 18.99 -0.06 -21.35
CA ASN A 214 20.36 0.23 -20.96
C ASN A 214 20.78 -0.56 -19.70
N PRO A 215 21.32 -1.78 -19.87
CA PRO A 215 21.76 -2.63 -18.76
C PRO A 215 22.80 -1.97 -17.85
N LYS A 216 23.64 -1.08 -18.40
CA LYS A 216 24.63 -0.35 -17.60
C LYS A 216 23.96 0.61 -16.61
N ILE A 217 22.95 1.36 -17.06
CA ILE A 217 22.18 2.25 -16.17
C ILE A 217 21.38 1.42 -15.17
N MET A 218 20.77 0.31 -15.59
CA MET A 218 20.07 -0.62 -14.70
C MET A 218 20.98 -1.05 -13.53
N TYR A 219 22.19 -1.54 -13.80
CA TYR A 219 23.13 -1.95 -12.76
C TYR A 219 23.50 -0.80 -11.82
N GLN A 220 23.81 0.38 -12.38
CA GLN A 220 24.22 1.53 -11.58
C GLN A 220 23.11 2.00 -10.61
N GLN A 221 21.87 2.08 -11.08
CA GLN A 221 20.74 2.54 -10.25
C GLN A 221 20.31 1.47 -9.25
N CYS A 222 20.23 0.20 -9.66
CA CYS A 222 19.92 -0.90 -8.73
C CYS A 222 20.99 -1.00 -7.62
N GLU A 223 22.28 -0.88 -7.96
CA GLU A 223 23.36 -0.89 -6.96
C GLU A 223 23.21 0.28 -5.99
N LYS A 224 22.93 1.49 -6.51
CA LYS A 224 22.69 2.67 -5.68
C LYS A 224 21.49 2.46 -4.75
N GLY A 225 20.41 1.86 -5.24
CA GLY A 225 19.24 1.51 -4.42
C GLY A 225 19.61 0.59 -3.27
N ILE A 226 20.31 -0.52 -3.56
CA ILE A 226 20.78 -1.49 -2.55
C ILE A 226 21.72 -0.82 -1.53
N GLN A 227 22.63 0.05 -1.95
CA GLN A 227 23.50 0.80 -1.04
C GLN A 227 22.73 1.77 -0.13
N LEU A 228 21.64 2.37 -0.60
CA LEU A 228 20.79 3.23 0.21
C LEU A 228 19.97 2.41 1.22
N ILE A 229 19.44 1.27 0.80
CA ILE A 229 18.72 0.34 1.69
C ILE A 229 19.66 -0.16 2.79
N ASP A 230 20.90 -0.50 2.45
CA ASP A 230 21.94 -0.87 3.41
C ASP A 230 22.21 0.25 4.44
N LYS A 231 22.39 1.49 3.97
CA LYS A 231 22.55 2.65 4.85
C LYS A 231 21.35 2.87 5.76
N ALA A 232 20.13 2.66 5.25
CA ALA A 232 18.92 2.76 6.05
C ALA A 232 18.89 1.69 7.16
N LEU A 233 19.26 0.45 6.85
CA LEU A 233 19.33 -0.64 7.82
C LEU A 233 20.52 -0.55 8.80
N ILE A 234 21.58 0.18 8.45
CA ILE A 234 22.62 0.59 9.41
C ILE A 234 22.06 1.64 10.38
N ALA A 235 21.27 2.59 9.88
CA ALA A 235 20.70 3.67 10.69
C ALA A 235 19.54 3.19 11.59
N ASP A 236 18.69 2.28 11.08
CA ASP A 236 17.64 1.61 11.84
C ASP A 236 17.66 0.09 11.54
N PRO A 237 18.44 -0.69 12.30
CA PRO A 237 18.49 -2.14 12.13
C PRO A 237 17.16 -2.84 12.43
N GLN A 238 16.18 -2.20 13.04
CA GLN A 238 14.89 -2.82 13.37
C GLN A 238 13.79 -2.47 12.36
N ASP A 239 14.15 -1.79 11.26
CA ASP A 239 13.21 -1.46 10.18
C ASP A 239 12.71 -2.73 9.47
N GLN A 240 11.50 -3.16 9.86
CA GLN A 240 10.88 -4.36 9.33
C GLN A 240 10.48 -4.23 7.86
N ILE A 241 10.13 -3.03 7.40
CA ILE A 241 9.73 -2.78 6.01
C ILE A 241 10.95 -2.96 5.12
N ALA A 242 12.08 -2.33 5.47
CA ALA A 242 13.32 -2.47 4.72
C ALA A 242 13.86 -3.91 4.69
N ARG A 243 13.75 -4.64 5.82
CA ARG A 243 14.12 -6.06 5.87
C ARG A 243 13.22 -6.94 5.01
N GLN A 244 11.92 -6.70 5.04
CA GLN A 244 10.98 -7.46 4.23
C GLN A 244 11.20 -7.23 2.74
N PHE A 245 11.50 -5.99 2.33
CA PHE A 245 11.87 -5.69 0.95
C PHE A 245 13.07 -6.53 0.47
N ILE A 246 14.18 -6.51 1.21
CA ILE A 246 15.37 -7.30 0.87
C ILE A 246 15.04 -8.80 0.75
N LYS A 247 14.24 -9.32 1.67
CA LYS A 247 13.83 -10.73 1.66
C LYS A 247 12.98 -11.05 0.43
N SER A 248 11.97 -10.23 0.13
CA SER A 248 11.06 -10.42 -1.00
C SER A 248 11.75 -10.28 -2.37
N HIS A 249 12.79 -9.43 -2.46
CA HIS A 249 13.52 -9.16 -3.70
C HIS A 249 14.87 -9.92 -3.81
N SER A 250 15.19 -10.78 -2.85
CA SER A 250 16.45 -11.54 -2.81
C SER A 250 16.81 -12.24 -4.12
N GLN A 251 15.85 -12.95 -4.72
CA GLN A 251 16.04 -13.67 -5.99
C GLN A 251 16.19 -12.72 -7.19
N GLU A 252 15.39 -11.65 -7.27
CA GLU A 252 15.50 -10.65 -8.32
C GLU A 252 16.88 -9.96 -8.31
N ILE A 253 17.38 -9.64 -7.11
CA ILE A 253 18.72 -9.06 -6.94
C ILE A 253 19.80 -10.02 -7.44
N ILE A 254 19.69 -11.33 -7.16
CA ILE A 254 20.62 -12.33 -7.69
C ILE A 254 20.56 -12.35 -9.21
N ASP A 255 19.35 -12.39 -9.78
CA ASP A 255 19.16 -12.48 -11.22
C ASP A 255 19.65 -11.25 -11.98
N ILE A 256 19.57 -10.07 -11.36
CA ILE A 256 20.17 -8.85 -11.90
C ILE A 256 21.69 -8.98 -11.84
N PHE A 257 22.28 -9.21 -10.67
CA PHE A 257 23.72 -9.00 -10.49
C PHE A 257 24.63 -10.19 -10.80
N LYS A 258 24.10 -11.42 -10.96
CA LYS A 258 24.91 -12.65 -11.12
C LYS A 258 25.91 -12.57 -12.29
N ASP A 259 25.54 -11.90 -13.37
CA ASP A 259 26.36 -11.77 -14.59
C ASP A 259 27.04 -10.39 -14.71
N SER A 260 26.89 -9.53 -13.69
CA SER A 260 27.40 -8.15 -13.72
C SER A 260 28.88 -8.02 -13.33
N GLY A 261 29.46 -9.04 -12.70
CA GLY A 261 30.77 -8.97 -12.05
C GLY A 261 30.82 -8.09 -10.79
N ASN A 262 29.68 -7.55 -10.35
CA ASN A 262 29.60 -6.61 -9.23
C ASN A 262 29.52 -7.32 -7.87
N GLN A 263 30.69 -7.66 -7.33
CA GLN A 263 30.78 -8.36 -6.05
C GLN A 263 30.28 -7.52 -4.87
N LYS A 264 30.31 -6.19 -4.98
CA LYS A 264 29.93 -5.27 -3.89
C LYS A 264 28.47 -5.44 -3.47
N VAL A 265 27.57 -5.66 -4.43
CA VAL A 265 26.16 -5.94 -4.13
C VAL A 265 26.03 -7.23 -3.34
N PHE A 266 26.71 -8.29 -3.75
CA PHE A 266 26.67 -9.56 -3.04
C PHE A 266 27.26 -9.48 -1.62
N GLN A 267 28.32 -8.70 -1.42
CA GLN A 267 28.87 -8.42 -0.08
C GLN A 267 27.85 -7.72 0.83
N ILE A 268 27.08 -6.76 0.29
CA ILE A 268 25.99 -6.12 1.04
C ILE A 268 24.89 -7.14 1.36
N MET A 269 24.47 -7.94 0.37
CA MET A 269 23.39 -8.93 0.55
C MET A 269 23.74 -10.02 1.57
N VAL A 270 25.00 -10.45 1.66
CA VAL A 270 25.46 -11.36 2.73
C VAL A 270 25.17 -10.81 4.13
N ARG A 271 25.27 -9.49 4.32
CA ARG A 271 24.96 -8.83 5.59
C ARG A 271 23.46 -8.63 5.79
N LEU A 272 22.75 -8.21 4.74
CA LEU A 272 21.33 -7.85 4.84
C LEU A 272 20.40 -9.07 4.89
N ASP A 273 20.77 -10.17 4.22
CA ASP A 273 20.01 -11.41 4.17
C ASP A 273 20.89 -12.64 4.49
N PRO A 274 21.21 -12.85 5.78
CA PRO A 274 22.09 -13.93 6.19
C PRO A 274 21.53 -15.33 5.90
N ASN A 275 20.21 -15.48 5.73
CA ASN A 275 19.58 -16.77 5.43
C ASN A 275 19.96 -17.30 4.05
N HIS A 276 20.24 -16.39 3.10
CA HIS A 276 20.66 -16.72 1.74
C HIS A 276 22.16 -16.49 1.51
N LYS A 277 22.95 -16.29 2.58
CA LYS A 277 24.40 -16.02 2.51
C LYS A 277 25.15 -16.96 1.55
N ASN A 278 24.91 -18.27 1.66
CA ASN A 278 25.59 -19.27 0.83
C ASN A 278 25.31 -19.12 -0.68
N ILE A 279 24.20 -18.48 -1.05
CA ILE A 279 23.87 -18.20 -2.45
C ILE A 279 24.67 -16.98 -2.92
N TYR A 280 24.68 -15.90 -2.16
CA TYR A 280 25.42 -14.68 -2.50
C TYR A 280 26.93 -14.90 -2.55
N SER A 281 27.49 -15.68 -1.62
CA SER A 281 28.93 -15.94 -1.55
C SER A 281 29.51 -16.58 -2.81
N LYS A 282 28.69 -17.27 -3.64
CA LYS A 282 29.16 -17.87 -4.91
C LYS A 282 29.60 -16.84 -5.94
N TYR A 283 29.15 -15.59 -5.78
CA TYR A 283 29.40 -14.49 -6.71
C TYR A 283 30.43 -13.49 -6.18
N ILE A 284 31.10 -13.82 -5.06
CA ILE A 284 32.20 -13.05 -4.49
C ILE A 284 33.46 -13.87 -4.74
N GLN A 285 34.43 -13.31 -5.47
CA GLN A 285 35.73 -13.96 -5.64
C GLN A 285 36.57 -13.74 -4.38
N GLU A 286 37.43 -14.70 -4.05
CA GLU A 286 38.40 -14.59 -2.96
C GLU A 286 39.42 -13.46 -3.18
#